data_AF-A0A8S8XKF7-F1
#
_entry.id   AF-A0A8S8XKF7-F1
#
_cell.length_a   1.000
_cell.length_b   1.000
_cell.length_c   1.000
_cell.angle_alpha   90.00
_cell.angle_beta   90.00
_cell.angle_gamma   90.00
#
_symmetry.space_group_name_H-M   'P 1'
#
loop_
_entity.id
_entity.type
_entity.pdbx_description
1 polymer ?
#
loop_
_entity_poly.entity_id
_entity_poly.type
_entity_poly.pdbx_seq_one_letter_code
_entity_poly.pdbx_strand_id
1 'polypeptide(L)' 'MFLLQAIYENQESWHRSAKRVAEELDSRDGGIETLLGGPPLVGIFSLDPQNLDLGEA' A
#
# COMPACT_ATOMS: atom_id res chain seq x y z
N MET A 1 4.29 -9.33 13.18
CA MET A 1 4.82 -9.07 11.83
C MET A 1 3.64 -8.77 10.94
N PHE A 2 3.57 -7.58 10.37
CA PHE A 2 2.47 -7.16 9.48
C PHE A 2 2.96 -7.26 8.03
N LEU A 3 2.14 -7.85 7.16
CA LEU A 3 2.34 -7.85 5.73
C LEU A 3 1.14 -7.15 5.11
N LEU A 4 1.40 -6.08 4.35
CA LEU A 4 0.41 -5.37 3.57
C LEU A 4 0.72 -5.58 2.09
N GLN A 5 -0.26 -6.04 1.34
CA GLN A 5 -0.18 -6.12 -0.11
C GLN A 5 -1.43 -5.49 -0.70
N ALA A 6 -1.25 -4.63 -1.71
CA ALA A 6 -2.33 -3.96 -2.41
C ALA A 6 -2.04 -3.96 -3.90
N ILE A 7 -3.09 -4.16 -4.70
CA ILE A 7 -3.05 -4.04 -6.15
C ILE A 7 -3.77 -2.75 -6.52
N TYR A 8 -3.16 -1.96 -7.40
CA TYR A 8 -3.73 -0.72 -7.91
C TYR A 8 -3.95 -0.84 -9.41
N GLU A 9 -5.03 -0.23 -9.91
CA GLU A 9 -5.32 -0.18 -11.34
C GLU A 9 -4.20 0.49 -12.14
N ASN A 10 -3.56 1.51 -11.56
CA ASN A 10 -2.48 2.26 -12.18
C ASN A 10 -1.63 3.00 -11.13
N GLN A 11 -0.51 3.56 -11.59
CA GLN A 11 0.43 4.30 -10.75
C GLN A 11 -0.19 5.55 -10.09
N GLU A 12 -1.07 6.27 -10.78
CA GLU A 12 -1.78 7.42 -10.20
C GLU A 12 -2.64 7.00 -9.01
N SER A 13 -3.31 5.85 -9.10
CA SER A 13 -4.17 5.34 -8.03
C SER A 13 -3.38 4.95 -6.78
N TRP A 14 -2.18 4.37 -6.96
CA TRP A 14 -1.24 4.18 -5.86
C TRP A 14 -0.85 5.52 -5.23
N HIS A 15 -0.41 6.49 -6.03
CA HIS A 15 0.05 7.78 -5.52
C HIS A 15 -1.05 8.53 -4.75
N ARG A 16 -2.28 8.58 -5.29
CA ARG A 16 -3.43 9.19 -4.59
C ARG A 16 -3.71 8.48 -3.26
N SER A 17 -3.67 7.15 -3.24
CA SER A 17 -3.94 6.38 -2.02
C SER A 17 -2.87 6.61 -0.96
N ALA A 18 -1.58 6.57 -1.34
CA ALA A 18 -0.47 6.83 -0.43
C ALA A 18 -0.55 8.24 0.17
N LYS A 19 -0.88 9.25 -0.66
CA LYS A 19 -1.08 10.63 -0.20
C LYS A 19 -2.22 10.74 0.81
N ARG A 20 -3.36 10.11 0.55
CA ARG A 20 -4.52 10.14 1.47
C ARG A 20 -4.22 9.46 2.81
N VAL A 21 -3.48 8.36 2.81
CA VAL A 21 -3.05 7.70 4.05
C VAL A 21 -2.17 8.65 4.88
N ALA A 22 -1.17 9.26 4.26
CA ALA A 22 -0.26 10.18 4.94
C ALA A 22 -0.97 11.45 5.47
N GLU A 23 -1.94 12.00 4.72
CA GLU A 23 -2.62 13.24 5.10
C GLU A 23 -3.77 12.99 6.09
N GLU A 24 -4.59 11.95 5.87
CA GLU A 24 -5.84 11.73 6.60
C GLU A 24 -5.69 10.77 7.80
N LEU A 25 -4.86 9.73 7.68
CA LEU A 25 -4.75 8.64 8.68
C LEU A 25 -3.56 8.85 9.62
N ASP A 26 -2.36 9.11 9.10
CA ASP A 26 -1.15 9.25 9.92
C ASP A 26 -1.23 10.44 10.89
N SER A 27 -1.92 11.51 10.49
CA SER A 27 -2.14 12.69 11.34
C SER A 27 -3.10 12.44 12.51
N ARG A 28 -3.98 11.44 12.40
CA ARG A 28 -4.98 11.09 13.42
C ARG A 28 -4.50 10.00 14.35
N ASP A 29 -3.88 8.97 13.80
CA ASP A 29 -3.59 7.72 14.51
C ASP A 29 -2.11 7.61 14.93
N GLY A 30 -1.25 8.53 14.46
CA GLY A 30 0.19 8.42 14.59
C GLY A 30 0.70 7.37 13.60
N GLY A 31 1.52 7.80 12.66
CA GLY A 31 1.98 6.94 11.57
C GLY A 31 2.57 5.60 12.04
N ILE A 32 2.53 4.63 11.13
CA ILE A 32 2.90 3.24 11.46
C ILE A 32 4.37 3.09 11.86
N GLU A 33 5.20 4.11 11.65
CA GLU A 33 6.63 4.09 11.92
C GLU A 33 6.93 3.80 13.39
N THR A 34 6.05 4.19 14.32
CA THR A 34 6.20 3.87 15.75
C THR A 34 6.05 2.37 16.05
N LEU A 35 5.33 1.65 15.20
CA LEU A 35 5.11 0.20 15.28
C LEU A 35 6.16 -0.59 14.50
N LEU A 36 6.94 0.08 13.65
CA LEU A 36 7.98 -0.53 12.85
C LEU A 36 9.34 -0.35 13.52
N GLY A 37 10.09 -1.44 13.72
CA GLY A 37 11.45 -1.40 14.28
C GLY A 37 12.52 -0.79 13.34
N GLY A 38 12.09 -0.10 12.28
CA GLY A 38 12.92 0.38 11.17
C GLY A 38 12.06 0.64 9.93
N PRO A 39 12.64 1.19 8.85
CA PRO A 39 11.91 1.43 7.62
C PRO A 39 11.31 0.12 7.07
N PRO A 40 10.06 0.14 6.57
CA PRO A 40 9.44 -1.05 6.02
C PRO A 40 10.16 -1.49 4.74
N LEU A 41 10.21 -2.80 4.51
CA LEU A 41 10.61 -3.33 3.22
C LEU A 41 9.45 -3.15 2.24
N VAL A 42 9.67 -2.36 1.18
CA VAL A 42 8.65 -2.05 0.17
C VAL A 42 9.10 -2.60 -1.18
N GLY A 43 8.24 -3.39 -1.81
CA GLY A 43 8.40 -3.87 -3.19
C GLY A 43 7.29 -3.32 -4.07
N ILE A 44 7.65 -2.73 -5.21
CA ILE A 44 6.70 -2.30 -6.25
C ILE A 44 6.89 -3.21 -7.46
N PHE A 45 5.80 -3.82 -7.90
CA PHE A 45 5.80 -4.77 -9.00
C PHE A 45 4.76 -4.34 -10.04
N SER A 46 5.13 -4.42 -11.31
CA SER A 46 4.18 -4.29 -12.41
C SER A 46 3.52 -5.64 -12.67
N LEU A 47 2.20 -5.63 -12.83
CA LEU A 47 1.40 -6.82 -13.12
C LEU A 47 0.92 -6.77 -14.56
N ASP A 48 0.95 -7.91 -15.25
CA ASP A 48 0.24 -8.10 -16.50
C ASP A 48 -1.23 -8.45 -16.17
N PRO A 49 -2.22 -7.66 -16.60
CA PRO A 49 -3.62 -7.93 -16.34
C PRO A 49 -4.09 -9.32 -16.82
N GLN A 50 -3.44 -9.90 -17.83
CA GLN A 50 -3.78 -11.23 -18.34
C GLN A 50 -3.42 -12.35 -17.36
N ASN A 51 -2.49 -12.08 -16.44
CA ASN A 51 -2.04 -13.03 -15.43
C ASN A 51 -2.67 -12.77 -14.05
N LEU A 52 -3.65 -11.87 -13.98
CA LEU A 52 -4.29 -11.48 -12.74
C LEU A 52 -5.50 -12.38 -12.44
N ASP A 53 -5.33 -13.32 -11.52
CA ASP A 53 -6.43 -14.09 -10.93
C ASP A 53 -6.70 -13.55 -9.51
N LEU A 54 -7.80 -12.81 -9.35
CA LEU A 54 -8.19 -12.22 -8.07
C LEU A 54 -9.04 -13.16 -7.21
N GLY A 55 -9.38 -14.36 -7.70
CA GLY A 55 -10.37 -15.24 -7.07
C GLY A 55 -11.78 -14.61 -7.02
N GLU A 56 -12.76 -15.38 -6.55
CA GLU A 56 -14.05 -14.79 -6.16
C GLU A 56 -13.96 -14.23 -4.74
N ALA A 57 -14.43 -13.01 -4.54
CA ALA A 57 -14.35 -12.25 -3.29
C ALA A 57 -15.44 -12.64 -2.28
#